data_AF-Q815Q9-F1
#
_entry.id   AF-Q815Q9-F1
#
_cell.length_a   1.000
_cell.length_b   1.000
_cell.length_c   1.000
_cell.angle_alpha   90.00
_cell.angle_beta   90.00
_cell.angle_gamma   90.00
#
_symmetry.space_group_name_H-M   'P 1'
#
loop_
_entity.id
_entity.type
_entity.pdbx_description
1 polymer ?
#
loop_
_entity_poly.entity_id
_entity_poly.type
_entity_poly.pdbx_seq_one_letter_code
_entity_poly.pdbx_strand_id
1 'polypeptide(L)'
;MYTISQLIEQTGITSRTIRYYEELGLLILEKQNGKRILNDENLLQLIKIFLMKITNKKLKDIKDIDLEKLQLTLLNQEINLLCQQLIGLSLTLEGLLEETNVEREFQLLKELNNYININVNLN
;
A
#
# COMPACT_ATOMS: atom_id res chain seq x y z
N MET A 1 -18.01 1.11 15.81
CA MET A 1 -18.10 2.54 15.44
C MET A 1 -17.06 3.33 16.21
N TYR A 2 -16.28 4.16 15.52
CA TYR A 2 -15.14 4.89 16.07
C TYR A 2 -15.15 6.35 15.60
N THR A 3 -14.71 7.28 16.44
CA THR A 3 -14.51 8.68 16.02
C THR A 3 -13.18 8.85 15.29
N ILE A 4 -13.07 9.92 14.51
CA ILE A 4 -11.79 10.32 13.89
C ILE A 4 -10.69 10.53 14.94
N SER A 5 -11.04 11.09 16.10
CA SER A 5 -10.09 11.29 17.19
C SER A 5 -9.52 9.96 17.70
N GLN A 6 -10.37 8.95 17.92
CA GLN A 6 -9.93 7.60 18.31
C GLN A 6 -9.05 6.95 17.25
N LEU A 7 -9.41 7.09 15.96
CA LEU A 7 -8.59 6.56 14.86
C LEU A 7 -7.18 7.18 14.89
N ILE A 8 -7.09 8.51 15.02
CA ILE A 8 -5.81 9.22 15.06
C ILE A 8 -4.96 8.74 16.24
N GLU A 9 -5.56 8.64 17.43
CA GLU A 9 -4.86 8.23 18.66
C GLU A 9 -4.33 6.79 18.58
N GLN A 10 -5.11 5.88 17.99
CA GLN A 10 -4.75 4.46 17.94
C GLN A 10 -3.83 4.08 16.78
N THR A 11 -3.88 4.80 15.66
CA THR A 11 -3.21 4.38 14.41
C THR A 11 -2.16 5.38 13.90
N GLY A 12 -2.18 6.61 14.41
CA GLY A 12 -1.35 7.70 13.87
C GLY A 12 -1.84 8.24 12.50
N ILE A 13 -2.91 7.69 11.92
CA ILE A 13 -3.50 8.23 10.68
C ILE A 13 -4.01 9.64 10.97
N THR A 14 -3.55 10.62 10.21
CA THR A 14 -3.87 12.03 10.49
C THR A 14 -5.26 12.42 10.00
N SER A 15 -5.87 13.41 10.66
CA SER A 15 -7.12 14.04 10.19
C SER A 15 -6.99 14.61 8.76
N ARG A 16 -5.78 15.05 8.37
CA ARG A 16 -5.49 15.49 7.00
C ARG A 16 -5.64 14.35 5.99
N THR A 17 -5.16 13.15 6.32
CA THR A 17 -5.27 11.97 5.44
C THR A 17 -6.72 11.58 5.24
N ILE A 18 -7.52 11.56 6.31
CA ILE A 18 -8.95 11.22 6.21
C ILE A 18 -9.71 12.25 5.36
N ARG A 19 -9.50 13.55 5.62
CA ARG A 19 -10.09 14.60 4.79
C ARG A 19 -9.72 14.47 3.32
N TYR A 20 -8.45 14.19 3.04
CA TYR A 20 -7.98 14.01 1.67
C TYR A 20 -8.69 12.83 0.98
N TYR A 21 -8.93 11.72 1.67
CA TYR A 21 -9.67 10.60 1.10
C TYR A 21 -11.17 10.89 0.94
N GLU A 22 -11.78 11.66 1.85
CA GLU A 22 -13.15 12.18 1.65
C GLU A 22 -13.24 13.10 0.43
N GLU A 23 -12.28 14.02 0.25
CA GLU A 23 -12.21 14.94 -0.89
C GLU A 23 -12.06 14.22 -2.24
N LEU A 24 -11.33 13.10 -2.25
CA LEU A 24 -11.20 12.26 -3.44
C LEU A 24 -12.43 11.36 -3.68
N GLY A 25 -13.37 11.29 -2.74
CA GLY A 25 -14.50 10.35 -2.79
C GLY A 25 -14.14 8.90 -2.48
N LEU A 26 -12.93 8.66 -1.96
CA LEU A 26 -12.41 7.34 -1.60
C LEU A 26 -12.90 6.83 -0.25
N LEU A 27 -13.48 7.71 0.57
CA LEU A 27 -14.01 7.38 1.88
C LEU A 27 -15.19 8.29 2.16
N ILE A 28 -16.34 7.73 2.50
CA ILE A 28 -17.53 8.52 2.86
C ILE A 28 -17.88 8.16 4.29
N LEU A 29 -17.84 9.18 5.17
CA LEU A 29 -18.10 9.01 6.59
C LEU A 29 -19.45 9.61 6.97
N GLU A 30 -20.19 8.87 7.77
CA GLU A 30 -21.42 9.37 8.35
C GLU A 30 -21.13 10.36 9.49
N LYS A 31 -22.07 11.28 9.70
CA LYS A 31 -22.05 12.17 10.87
C LYS A 31 -23.11 11.73 11.87
N GLN A 32 -22.68 11.46 13.09
CA GLN A 32 -23.58 11.24 14.23
C GLN A 32 -23.32 12.33 15.27
N ASN A 33 -24.38 13.04 15.68
CA ASN A 33 -24.29 14.15 16.62
C ASN A 33 -23.22 15.20 16.23
N GLY A 34 -23.14 15.51 14.93
CA GLY A 34 -22.16 16.47 14.39
C GLY A 34 -20.73 15.96 14.28
N LYS A 35 -20.43 14.74 14.73
CA LYS A 35 -19.09 14.13 14.66
C LYS A 35 -19.04 13.08 13.56
N ARG A 36 -17.93 13.04 12.80
CA ARG A 36 -17.66 11.98 11.83
C ARG A 36 -17.37 10.66 12.55
N ILE A 37 -18.02 9.59 12.11
CA ILE A 37 -17.88 8.25 12.66
C ILE A 37 -17.39 7.30 11.56
N LEU A 38 -16.48 6.40 11.91
CA LEU A 38 -16.07 5.25 11.11
C LEU A 38 -16.81 4.00 11.58
N ASN A 39 -17.42 3.29 10.65
CA ASN A 39 -17.88 1.93 10.84
C ASN A 39 -16.81 0.93 10.35
N ASP A 40 -17.12 -0.37 10.43
CA ASP A 40 -16.18 -1.42 10.07
C ASP A 40 -15.88 -1.45 8.56
N GLU A 41 -16.84 -1.07 7.72
CA GLU A 41 -16.66 -0.94 6.27
C GLU A 41 -15.69 0.19 5.93
N ASN A 42 -15.79 1.33 6.61
CA ASN A 42 -14.87 2.44 6.45
C ASN A 42 -13.44 2.05 6.85
N LEU A 43 -13.28 1.27 7.94
CA LEU A 43 -11.98 0.74 8.35
C LEU A 43 -11.41 -0.22 7.31
N LEU A 44 -12.24 -1.11 6.76
CA LEU A 44 -11.84 -2.01 5.69
C LEU A 44 -11.44 -1.26 4.41
N GLN A 45 -12.18 -0.20 4.05
CA GLN A 45 -11.86 0.66 2.92
C GLN A 45 -10.52 1.36 3.10
N LEU A 46 -10.25 1.88 4.31
CA LEU A 46 -8.93 2.42 4.67
C LEU A 46 -7.83 1.37 4.49
N ILE A 47 -8.02 0.15 5.01
CA ILE A 47 -7.04 -0.93 4.83
C ILE A 47 -6.76 -1.17 3.34
N LYS A 48 -7.81 -1.29 2.51
CA LYS A 48 -7.66 -1.49 1.05
C LYS A 48 -6.88 -0.36 0.39
N ILE A 49 -7.20 0.91 0.70
CA ILE A 49 -6.46 2.08 0.17
C ILE A 49 -4.97 1.98 0.53
N PHE A 50 -4.63 1.61 1.76
CA PHE A 50 -3.24 1.50 2.19
C PHE A 50 -2.51 0.33 1.51
N LEU A 51 -3.15 -0.83 1.37
CA LEU A 51 -2.58 -1.98 0.66
C LEU A 51 -2.33 -1.65 -0.83
N MET A 52 -3.24 -0.91 -1.45
CA MET A 52 -3.08 -0.45 -2.83
C MET A 52 -1.92 0.54 -2.98
N LYS A 53 -1.70 1.41 -1.99
CA LYS A 53 -0.53 2.30 -1.97
C LYS A 53 0.78 1.51 -1.80
N ILE A 54 0.79 0.47 -0.97
CA ILE A 54 1.97 -0.39 -0.77
C ILE A 54 2.31 -1.16 -2.05
N THR A 55 1.30 -1.57 -2.81
CA THR A 55 1.45 -2.19 -4.15
C THR A 55 1.65 -1.15 -5.26
N ASN A 56 2.14 0.04 -4.90
CA ASN A 56 2.52 1.17 -5.75
C ASN A 56 1.41 1.73 -6.67
N LYS A 57 0.14 1.52 -6.36
CA LYS A 57 -0.96 2.16 -7.09
C LYS A 57 -1.08 3.62 -6.64
N LYS A 58 -1.21 4.56 -7.60
CA LYS A 58 -1.36 5.98 -7.28
C LYS A 58 -2.79 6.23 -6.79
N LEU A 59 -2.96 7.17 -5.86
CA LEU A 59 -4.27 7.53 -5.31
C LEU A 59 -5.27 7.98 -6.38
N LYS A 60 -4.80 8.58 -7.48
CA LYS A 60 -5.65 8.91 -8.63
C LYS A 60 -6.24 7.67 -9.30
N ASP A 61 -5.49 6.58 -9.39
CA ASP A 61 -5.91 5.34 -10.04
C ASP A 61 -6.79 4.51 -9.08
N ILE A 62 -6.59 4.65 -7.77
CA ILE A 62 -7.43 4.03 -6.74
C ILE A 62 -8.86 4.60 -6.79
N LYS A 63 -9.04 5.86 -7.19
CA LYS A 63 -10.36 6.52 -7.26
C LYS A 63 -11.31 5.84 -8.24
N ASP A 64 -10.79 5.27 -9.31
CA ASP A 64 -11.59 4.63 -10.35
C ASP A 64 -11.85 3.14 -10.06
N ILE A 65 -11.33 2.62 -8.94
CA ILE A 65 -11.48 1.24 -8.52
C ILE A 65 -12.65 1.10 -7.55
N ASP A 66 -13.53 0.14 -7.83
CA ASP A 66 -14.60 -0.27 -6.93
C ASP A 66 -14.01 -1.02 -5.73
N LEU A 67 -13.70 -0.26 -4.67
CA LEU A 67 -13.11 -0.78 -3.45
C LEU A 67 -14.03 -1.75 -2.71
N GLU A 68 -15.35 -1.68 -2.90
CA GLU A 68 -16.28 -2.62 -2.26
C GLU A 68 -16.09 -4.02 -2.85
N LYS A 69 -15.99 -4.11 -4.19
CA LYS A 69 -15.77 -5.38 -4.91
C LYS A 69 -14.35 -5.91 -4.82
N LEU A 70 -13.38 -5.07 -4.46
CA LEU A 70 -11.98 -5.48 -4.36
C LEU A 70 -11.79 -6.53 -3.26
N GLN A 71 -11.34 -7.71 -3.65
CA GLN A 71 -11.09 -8.81 -2.71
C GLN A 71 -9.72 -8.66 -2.05
N LEU A 72 -9.67 -8.79 -0.72
CA LEU A 72 -8.41 -8.76 0.03
C LEU A 72 -7.45 -9.89 -0.37
N THR A 73 -7.98 -11.02 -0.85
CA THR A 73 -7.19 -12.14 -1.36
C THR A 73 -6.31 -11.74 -2.54
N LEU A 74 -6.83 -10.92 -3.46
CA LEU A 74 -6.07 -10.43 -4.61
C LEU A 74 -4.94 -9.49 -4.16
N LEU A 75 -5.24 -8.54 -3.26
CA LEU A 75 -4.23 -7.65 -2.69
C LEU A 75 -3.15 -8.42 -1.93
N ASN A 76 -3.54 -9.46 -1.18
CA ASN A 76 -2.59 -10.32 -0.48
C ASN A 76 -1.67 -11.09 -1.45
N GLN A 77 -2.19 -11.56 -2.59
CA GLN A 77 -1.38 -12.18 -3.63
C GLN A 77 -0.36 -11.20 -4.23
N GLU A 78 -0.78 -9.96 -4.54
CA GLU A 78 0.13 -8.91 -5.02
C GLU A 78 1.23 -8.61 -3.99
N ILE A 79 0.89 -8.51 -2.70
CA ILE A 79 1.85 -8.26 -1.62
C ILE A 79 2.83 -9.43 -1.46
N ASN A 80 2.34 -10.68 -1.51
CA ASN A 80 3.21 -11.84 -1.41
C ASN A 80 4.24 -11.90 -2.55
N LEU A 81 3.83 -11.54 -3.77
CA LEU A 81 4.75 -11.45 -4.91
C LEU A 81 5.80 -10.36 -4.68
N LEU A 82 5.38 -9.18 -4.19
CA LEU A 82 6.29 -8.09 -3.86
C LEU A 82 7.33 -8.51 -2.81
N CYS A 83 6.87 -9.18 -1.74
CA CYS A 83 7.74 -9.71 -0.69
C CYS A 83 8.74 -10.72 -1.24
N GLN A 84 8.31 -11.65 -2.10
CA GLN A 84 9.21 -12.63 -2.72
C GLN A 84 10.32 -11.96 -3.54
N GLN A 85 9.98 -10.92 -4.30
CA GLN A 85 10.95 -10.16 -5.08
C GLN A 85 11.95 -9.41 -4.19
N LEU A 86 11.46 -8.77 -3.13
CA LEU A 86 12.31 -8.05 -2.16
C LEU A 86 13.23 -9.00 -1.38
N ILE A 87 12.74 -10.19 -1.01
CA ILE A 87 13.55 -11.22 -0.37
C ILE A 87 14.66 -11.70 -1.31
N GLY A 88 14.33 -11.96 -2.59
CA GLY A 88 15.33 -12.33 -3.59
C GLY A 88 16.44 -11.28 -3.72
N LEU A 89 16.06 -10.00 -3.81
CA LEU A 89 17.01 -8.88 -3.84
C LEU A 89 17.90 -8.82 -2.60
N SER A 90 17.33 -9.02 -1.40
CA SER A 90 18.08 -9.05 -0.14
C SER A 90 19.14 -10.14 -0.16
N LEU A 91 18.77 -11.36 -0.57
CA LEU A 91 19.68 -12.50 -0.62
C LEU A 91 20.82 -12.27 -1.62
N THR A 92 20.52 -11.73 -2.80
CA THR A 92 21.56 -11.41 -3.80
C THR A 92 22.51 -10.32 -3.29
N LEU A 93 21.97 -9.31 -2.59
CA LEU A 93 22.78 -8.25 -1.97
C LEU A 93 23.66 -8.78 -0.83
N GLU A 94 23.12 -9.61 0.06
CA GLU A 94 23.87 -10.25 1.14
C GLU A 94 25.07 -11.04 0.58
N GLY A 95 24.86 -11.80 -0.49
CA GLY A 95 25.95 -12.50 -1.18
C GLY A 95 27.03 -11.57 -1.75
N LEU A 96 26.69 -10.34 -2.16
CA LEU A 96 27.68 -9.35 -2.62
C LEU A 96 28.47 -8.69 -1.48
N LEU A 97 27.85 -8.58 -0.31
CA LEU A 97 28.51 -8.04 0.89
C LEU A 97 29.55 -9.02 1.44
N GLU A 98 29.34 -10.32 1.26
CA GLU A 98 30.31 -11.37 1.64
C GLU A 98 31.50 -11.45 0.66
N GLU A 99 31.24 -11.40 -0.65
CA GLU A 99 32.26 -11.46 -1.68
C GLU A 99 31.81 -10.71 -2.94
N THR A 100 32.62 -9.72 -3.34
CA THR A 100 32.34 -8.92 -4.53
C THR A 100 32.78 -9.68 -5.79
N ASN A 101 31.83 -9.96 -6.68
CA ASN A 101 32.07 -10.57 -7.98
C ASN A 101 31.17 -9.91 -9.03
N VAL A 102 31.76 -9.51 -10.16
CA VAL A 102 31.08 -8.91 -11.31
C VAL A 102 29.83 -9.69 -11.72
N GLU A 103 29.87 -11.02 -11.74
CA GLU A 103 28.69 -11.83 -12.11
C GLU A 103 27.51 -11.61 -11.14
N ARG A 104 27.80 -11.52 -9.83
CA ARG A 104 26.79 -11.23 -8.81
C ARG A 104 26.28 -9.79 -8.90
N GLU A 105 27.14 -8.84 -9.24
CA GLU A 105 26.76 -7.44 -9.47
C GLU A 105 25.77 -7.33 -10.64
N PHE A 106 26.06 -8.02 -11.76
CA PHE A 106 25.18 -8.07 -12.91
C PHE A 106 23.83 -8.75 -12.58
N GLN A 107 23.85 -9.81 -11.77
CA GLN A 107 22.62 -10.48 -11.32
C GLN A 107 21.77 -9.54 -10.46
N LEU A 108 22.35 -8.85 -9.49
CA LEU A 108 21.63 -7.87 -8.66
C LEU A 108 21.06 -6.74 -9.52
N LEU A 109 21.83 -6.20 -10.46
CA LEU A 109 21.35 -5.15 -11.38
C LEU A 109 20.15 -5.61 -12.21
N LYS A 110 20.16 -6.86 -12.69
CA LYS A 110 19.04 -7.45 -13.42
C LYS A 110 17.78 -7.55 -12.54
N GLU A 111 17.92 -8.04 -11.32
CA GLU A 111 16.81 -8.17 -10.37
C GLU A 111 16.24 -6.81 -9.97
N LEU A 112 17.11 -5.82 -9.68
CA LEU A 112 16.71 -4.45 -9.35
C LEU A 112 15.96 -3.80 -10.50
N ASN A 113 16.47 -3.92 -11.72
CA ASN A 113 15.81 -3.38 -12.90
C ASN A 113 14.44 -4.02 -13.13
N ASN A 114 14.32 -5.34 -12.95
CA ASN A 114 13.03 -6.03 -13.05
C ASN A 114 12.04 -5.53 -11.98
N TYR A 115 12.47 -5.42 -10.71
CA TYR A 115 11.64 -4.91 -9.64
C TYR A 115 11.16 -3.49 -9.92
N ILE A 116 12.06 -2.60 -10.36
CA ILE A 116 11.73 -1.20 -10.68
C ILE A 116 10.72 -1.15 -11.85
N ASN A 117 10.92 -1.94 -12.90
CA ASN A 117 10.03 -1.92 -14.06
C ASN A 117 8.63 -2.46 -13.77
N ILE A 118 8.53 -3.48 -12.91
CA ILE A 118 7.24 -4.06 -12.52
C ILE A 118 6.53 -3.17 -11.49
N ASN A 119 7.26 -2.73 -10.46
CA ASN A 119 6.65 -2.17 -9.27
C ASN A 119 6.76 -0.65 -9.16
N VAL A 120 7.72 0.01 -9.82
CA VAL A 120 8.00 1.45 -9.61
C VAL A 120 7.66 2.30 -10.84
N ASN A 121 7.93 1.79 -12.05
CA ASN A 121 7.82 2.53 -13.31
C ASN A 121 6.47 2.41 -14.04
N LEU A 122 5.41 1.91 -13.39
CA LEU A 122 4.04 2.08 -13.88
C LEU A 122 3.58 3.53 -13.63
N ASN A 123 4.17 4.47 -14.36
CA ASN A 123 3.88 5.90 -14.27
C ASN A 123 3.02 6.40 -15.43
#